data_AF-A0A1W6JGM5-F1
#
_entry.id   AF-A0A1W6JGM5-F1
#
_cell.length_a   1.000
_cell.length_b   1.000
_cell.length_c   1.000
_cell.angle_alpha   90.00
_cell.angle_beta   90.00
_cell.angle_gamma   90.00
#
_symmetry.space_group_name_H-M   'P 1'
#
loop_
_entity.id
_entity.type
_entity.pdbx_description
1 polymer ?
#
loop_
_entity_poly.entity_id
_entity_poly.type
_entity_poly.pdbx_seq_one_letter_code
_entity_poly.pdbx_strand_id
1 'polypeptide(L)'
;MLWLAPIMLLLATSSTCSAGMVGRKLLQENEASPAYSSNNVEPSTVELYTAKEFTVLAATTVTNTGPTTVNGWLGVSNGEDVPGENEITYSGSGRANQTVAAGAMGHVVDAYNDAAGRDEGVVVINVVNIGGVTFTPGLYKTTGALEVSSGTLYLSGKGVYIFQMETTLSMSTGRQMVLADGAEASDIFWVVGSSATFEANSVALGTFMAHQAISVKTGASITGRLFAINAAVTMQSNTVAFPADASGSRRRQLSDVYSTEAVSPEAVDLLFAEHFTVLAYATITNSGATKIGGLIGVSPGSAVTGQTEITYYDLPELNDRASTEDASTAKADVTTAYNDVKGREVNVVNLDRVNIGGLTFTPGLYKTTGSLEVSSGELTLSGDGVYIFQIEETFSLSSNLKMTLKDGAQASNVFWQIGSTAKFAVGSEAVGTFMAYAKIDVWSGAKITGRLFSLNEAVNMLSNDVAFSFPTKKE
;
A
#
# COMPACT_ATOMS: atom_id res chain seq x y z
N MET A 1 14.75 -1.00 73.24
CA MET A 1 15.01 -2.36 72.71
C MET A 1 13.84 -3.20 73.20
N LEU A 2 12.86 -3.50 72.33
CA LEU A 2 12.83 -4.62 71.38
C LEU A 2 13.01 -5.99 72.10
N TRP A 3 12.15 -6.98 71.94
CA TRP A 3 11.07 -7.17 70.94
C TRP A 3 9.91 -8.05 71.50
N LEU A 4 8.73 -8.01 70.88
CA LEU A 4 7.50 -8.60 71.44
C LEU A 4 7.36 -10.11 71.24
N ALA A 5 6.65 -10.77 72.17
CA ALA A 5 6.08 -12.12 72.03
C ALA A 5 4.53 -12.05 71.94
N PRO A 6 3.85 -13.02 71.32
CA PRO A 6 2.45 -12.89 70.92
C PRO A 6 1.45 -13.28 72.02
N ILE A 7 0.31 -12.59 72.06
CA ILE A 7 -0.87 -13.00 72.84
C ILE A 7 -1.89 -13.62 71.87
N MET A 8 -2.26 -14.87 72.15
CA MET A 8 -3.32 -15.61 71.45
C MET A 8 -4.65 -15.31 72.15
N LEU A 9 -5.66 -14.86 71.40
CA LEU A 9 -7.02 -14.67 71.94
C LEU A 9 -8.05 -15.44 71.11
N LEU A 10 -8.92 -16.14 71.85
CA LEU A 10 -9.98 -17.02 71.39
C LEU A 10 -11.27 -16.22 71.12
N LEU A 11 -12.10 -16.62 70.14
CA LEU A 11 -13.56 -16.85 70.32
C LEU A 11 -14.35 -17.13 69.02
N ALA A 12 -15.09 -18.24 69.05
CA ALA A 12 -16.49 -18.47 68.63
C ALA A 12 -17.00 -18.20 67.20
N THR A 13 -18.03 -18.98 66.86
CA THR A 13 -18.71 -19.14 65.57
C THR A 13 -20.09 -18.47 65.53
N SER A 14 -20.50 -17.88 64.40
CA SER A 14 -21.77 -18.19 63.68
C SER A 14 -22.11 -17.18 62.57
N SER A 15 -22.81 -17.65 61.52
CA SER A 15 -23.41 -16.93 60.37
C SER A 15 -24.09 -15.59 60.73
N THR A 16 -24.07 -14.51 59.92
CA THR A 16 -24.54 -14.39 58.52
C THR A 16 -24.14 -13.06 57.84
N CYS A 17 -24.00 -13.08 56.51
CA CYS A 17 -24.14 -11.97 55.53
C CYS A 17 -23.16 -10.76 55.55
N SER A 18 -22.66 -10.44 54.34
CA SER A 18 -22.03 -9.19 53.86
C SER A 18 -20.50 -9.06 53.79
N ALA A 19 -20.06 -8.66 52.59
CA ALA A 19 -18.86 -7.89 52.19
C ALA A 19 -17.40 -8.40 52.48
N GLY A 20 -16.69 -8.77 51.39
CA GLY A 20 -15.23 -8.57 51.19
C GLY A 20 -14.26 -9.42 52.06
N MET A 21 -13.09 -9.90 51.64
CA MET A 21 -12.19 -9.73 50.48
C MET A 21 -11.20 -10.93 50.47
N VAL A 22 -10.28 -11.18 49.53
CA VAL A 22 -9.79 -10.42 48.36
C VAL A 22 -9.74 -11.37 47.13
N GLY A 23 -10.32 -10.96 46.00
CA GLY A 23 -9.87 -11.39 44.67
C GLY A 23 -8.99 -10.28 44.08
N ARG A 24 -7.79 -10.59 43.56
CA ARG A 24 -6.84 -9.55 43.12
C ARG A 24 -7.43 -8.72 41.98
N LYS A 25 -7.83 -7.48 42.31
CA LYS A 25 -8.33 -6.47 41.37
C LYS A 25 -7.19 -5.98 40.48
N LEU A 26 -7.01 -6.61 39.32
CA LEU A 26 -6.33 -5.92 38.21
C LEU A 26 -7.30 -4.86 37.69
N LEU A 27 -6.99 -3.60 38.01
CA LEU A 27 -7.68 -2.43 37.49
C LEU A 27 -7.30 -2.24 36.03
N GLN A 28 -8.09 -2.80 35.11
CA GLN A 28 -8.60 -2.00 34.00
C GLN A 28 -9.85 -2.67 33.44
N GLU A 29 -11.00 -2.14 33.86
CA GLU A 29 -12.22 -2.24 33.08
C GLU A 29 -11.91 -1.51 31.77
N ASN A 30 -11.74 -2.28 30.69
CA ASN A 30 -11.44 -1.71 29.38
C ASN A 30 -12.74 -1.13 28.85
N GLU A 31 -13.00 0.13 29.21
CA GLU A 31 -14.13 0.95 28.77
C GLU A 31 -14.36 0.69 27.27
N ALA A 32 -15.40 -0.08 26.96
CA ALA A 32 -15.79 -0.28 25.58
C ALA A 32 -16.22 1.09 25.05
N SER A 33 -15.56 1.54 23.97
CA SER A 33 -15.93 2.77 23.26
C SER A 33 -17.46 2.88 23.15
N PRO A 34 -18.07 4.03 23.51
CA PRO A 34 -19.51 4.19 23.35
C PRO A 34 -19.89 3.87 21.90
N ALA A 35 -20.80 2.91 21.74
CA ALA A 35 -21.14 2.35 20.44
C ALA A 35 -22.59 2.66 20.08
N TYR A 36 -22.82 3.20 18.89
CA TYR A 36 -24.16 3.35 18.32
C TYR A 36 -24.57 2.07 17.56
N SER A 37 -24.75 0.98 18.31
CA SER A 37 -25.27 -0.30 17.77
C SER A 37 -26.71 -0.53 18.21
N SER A 38 -27.66 -0.12 17.37
CA SER A 38 -29.08 -0.51 17.44
C SER A 38 -29.42 -1.46 16.29
N ASN A 39 -30.61 -2.09 16.35
CA ASN A 39 -31.16 -2.88 15.25
C ASN A 39 -31.54 -1.97 14.06
N ASN A 40 -30.54 -1.39 13.40
CA ASN A 40 -30.74 -0.47 12.28
C ASN A 40 -31.22 -1.23 11.06
N VAL A 41 -32.16 -0.61 10.35
CA VAL A 41 -32.33 -0.88 8.92
C VAL A 41 -31.07 -0.33 8.24
N GLU A 42 -30.33 -1.20 7.56
CA GLU A 42 -29.18 -0.77 6.76
C GLU A 42 -29.70 0.09 5.60
N PRO A 43 -29.25 1.34 5.44
CA PRO A 43 -29.66 2.15 4.29
C PRO A 43 -29.09 1.54 3.00
N SER A 44 -29.79 1.73 1.88
CA SER A 44 -29.21 1.45 0.56
C SER A 44 -27.96 2.34 0.31
N THR A 45 -27.14 2.02 -0.70
CA THR A 45 -26.05 2.94 -1.08
C THR A 45 -26.61 4.27 -1.64
N VAL A 46 -25.77 5.32 -1.66
CA VAL A 46 -26.11 6.63 -2.26
C VAL A 46 -25.51 6.67 -3.66
N GLU A 47 -26.35 6.84 -4.68
CA GLU A 47 -25.92 6.81 -6.08
C GLU A 47 -25.22 8.11 -6.48
N LEU A 48 -23.93 8.03 -6.80
CA LEU A 48 -23.10 9.17 -7.19
C LEU A 48 -23.04 9.40 -8.72
N TYR A 49 -23.62 8.53 -9.53
CA TYR A 49 -23.60 8.60 -11.01
C TYR A 49 -22.20 8.95 -11.57
N THR A 50 -22.04 10.05 -12.33
CA THR A 50 -20.71 10.45 -12.85
C THR A 50 -19.80 11.11 -11.82
N ALA A 51 -20.33 11.57 -10.67
CA ALA A 51 -19.52 12.07 -9.58
C ALA A 51 -18.69 10.96 -8.93
N LYS A 52 -19.06 9.68 -9.08
CA LYS A 52 -18.32 8.55 -8.48
C LYS A 52 -16.84 8.50 -8.90
N GLU A 53 -16.51 9.02 -10.07
CA GLU A 53 -15.16 9.08 -10.67
C GLU A 53 -14.29 10.22 -10.08
N PHE A 54 -14.90 11.16 -9.37
CA PHE A 54 -14.22 12.32 -8.77
C PHE A 54 -13.81 12.04 -7.32
N THR A 55 -12.63 12.52 -6.95
CA THR A 55 -12.20 12.59 -5.54
C THR A 55 -12.11 14.02 -5.02
N VAL A 56 -12.02 15.02 -5.90
CA VAL A 56 -12.12 16.44 -5.51
C VAL A 56 -13.02 17.15 -6.51
N LEU A 57 -14.13 17.73 -6.05
CA LEU A 57 -15.03 18.49 -6.90
C LEU A 57 -15.58 19.71 -6.16
N ALA A 58 -15.27 20.90 -6.67
CA ALA A 58 -15.71 22.17 -6.10
C ALA A 58 -16.65 22.92 -7.04
N ALA A 59 -17.56 23.72 -6.49
CA ALA A 59 -18.42 24.58 -7.30
C ALA A 59 -17.63 25.76 -7.88
N THR A 60 -16.84 26.43 -7.03
CA THR A 60 -16.22 27.72 -7.38
C THR A 60 -14.72 27.63 -7.66
N THR A 61 -13.94 26.96 -6.82
CA THR A 61 -12.47 26.90 -6.94
C THR A 61 -11.92 25.69 -6.18
N VAL A 62 -10.83 25.09 -6.68
CA VAL A 62 -9.96 24.24 -5.86
C VAL A 62 -8.64 24.99 -5.67
N THR A 63 -8.20 25.18 -4.44
CA THR A 63 -6.92 25.84 -4.12
C THR A 63 -5.99 24.83 -3.46
N ASN A 64 -4.73 24.76 -3.91
CA ASN A 64 -3.70 23.92 -3.33
C ASN A 64 -2.51 24.75 -2.81
N THR A 65 -1.74 24.20 -1.86
CA THR A 65 -0.47 24.76 -1.41
C THR A 65 0.47 23.64 -0.93
N GLY A 66 1.63 23.52 -1.57
CA GLY A 66 2.57 22.44 -1.35
C GLY A 66 2.14 21.12 -1.98
N PRO A 67 3.00 20.08 -1.88
CA PRO A 67 2.86 18.84 -2.63
C PRO A 67 1.65 18.02 -2.18
N THR A 68 0.60 17.97 -3.03
CA THR A 68 -0.63 17.23 -2.78
C THR A 68 -0.77 16.09 -3.80
N THR A 69 -1.26 14.93 -3.38
CA THR A 69 -1.61 13.82 -4.28
C THR A 69 -3.12 13.65 -4.36
N VAL A 70 -3.67 13.50 -5.57
CA VAL A 70 -5.10 13.25 -5.80
C VAL A 70 -5.28 12.01 -6.68
N ASN A 71 -5.95 10.98 -6.14
CA ASN A 71 -6.23 9.72 -6.82
C ASN A 71 -7.66 9.76 -7.41
N GLY A 72 -7.82 10.15 -8.67
CA GLY A 72 -9.13 10.35 -9.32
C GLY A 72 -9.31 11.73 -9.94
N TRP A 73 -10.50 12.04 -10.46
CA TRP A 73 -10.74 13.31 -11.13
C TRP A 73 -10.85 14.49 -10.15
N LEU A 74 -10.19 15.60 -10.51
CA LEU A 74 -10.31 16.89 -9.86
C LEU A 74 -11.08 17.87 -10.76
N GLY A 75 -12.21 18.39 -10.29
CA GLY A 75 -13.05 19.31 -11.06
C GLY A 75 -13.36 20.63 -10.34
N VAL A 76 -13.62 21.67 -11.14
CA VAL A 76 -14.31 22.89 -10.72
C VAL A 76 -15.49 23.09 -11.66
N SER A 77 -16.70 23.23 -11.14
CA SER A 77 -17.93 23.33 -11.94
C SER A 77 -18.06 24.65 -12.68
N ASN A 78 -17.88 25.77 -11.97
CA ASN A 78 -18.26 27.11 -12.44
C ASN A 78 -17.05 28.04 -12.67
N GLY A 79 -15.85 27.46 -12.82
CA GLY A 79 -14.58 28.16 -12.96
C GLY A 79 -13.50 27.25 -13.55
N GLU A 80 -12.39 27.83 -14.01
CA GLU A 80 -11.34 27.10 -14.73
C GLU A 80 -10.06 26.95 -13.92
N ASP A 81 -9.73 27.90 -13.05
CA ASP A 81 -8.46 27.94 -12.32
C ASP A 81 -8.40 26.99 -11.11
N VAL A 82 -7.20 26.43 -10.90
CA VAL A 82 -6.77 25.75 -9.66
C VAL A 82 -5.44 26.36 -9.21
N PRO A 83 -5.47 27.39 -8.35
CA PRO A 83 -4.23 27.96 -7.81
C PRO A 83 -3.43 26.88 -7.08
N GLY A 84 -2.16 26.70 -7.46
CA GLY A 84 -1.29 25.65 -6.91
C GLY A 84 -1.42 24.26 -7.56
N GLU A 85 -2.09 24.14 -8.72
CA GLU A 85 -2.21 22.88 -9.47
C GLU A 85 -0.86 22.28 -9.88
N ASN A 86 0.15 23.11 -10.14
CA ASN A 86 1.51 22.66 -10.44
C ASN A 86 2.20 21.95 -9.26
N GLU A 87 1.60 21.96 -8.07
CA GLU A 87 2.03 21.22 -6.89
C GLU A 87 1.09 20.03 -6.57
N ILE A 88 0.12 19.74 -7.46
CA ILE A 88 -0.74 18.55 -7.40
C ILE A 88 -0.15 17.45 -8.29
N THR A 89 0.15 16.30 -7.69
CA THR A 89 0.42 15.05 -8.40
C THR A 89 -0.90 14.29 -8.55
N TYR A 90 -1.33 14.07 -9.78
CA TYR A 90 -2.48 13.20 -10.04
C TYR A 90 -2.03 11.73 -10.16
N SER A 91 -2.74 10.83 -9.49
CA SER A 91 -2.67 9.38 -9.72
C SER A 91 -4.01 8.89 -10.28
N GLY A 92 -3.97 7.94 -11.22
CA GLY A 92 -5.15 7.33 -11.85
C GLY A 92 -5.94 8.21 -12.85
N SER A 93 -6.13 9.51 -12.60
CA SER A 93 -6.84 10.44 -13.50
C SER A 93 -6.19 11.82 -13.48
N GLY A 94 -6.93 12.93 -13.62
CA GLY A 94 -6.36 14.26 -13.66
C GLY A 94 -7.36 15.40 -13.48
N ARG A 95 -7.03 16.57 -14.04
CA ARG A 95 -7.91 17.73 -14.12
C ARG A 95 -9.06 17.47 -15.12
N ALA A 96 -10.29 17.43 -14.63
CA ALA A 96 -11.47 17.31 -15.48
C ALA A 96 -11.74 18.62 -16.24
N ASN A 97 -12.23 18.53 -17.47
CA ASN A 97 -12.75 19.71 -18.16
C ASN A 97 -14.04 20.21 -17.49
N GLN A 98 -14.35 21.50 -17.67
CA GLN A 98 -15.47 22.17 -17.02
C GLN A 98 -16.83 21.49 -17.28
N THR A 99 -17.10 21.03 -18.50
CA THR A 99 -18.37 20.36 -18.84
C THR A 99 -18.56 19.05 -18.07
N VAL A 100 -17.49 18.24 -17.93
CA VAL A 100 -17.52 17.00 -17.16
C VAL A 100 -17.64 17.29 -15.66
N ALA A 101 -16.92 18.31 -15.16
CA ALA A 101 -17.02 18.74 -13.76
C ALA A 101 -18.41 19.30 -13.40
N ALA A 102 -19.05 20.07 -14.29
CA ALA A 102 -20.40 20.59 -14.09
C ALA A 102 -21.46 19.48 -14.13
N GLY A 103 -21.34 18.52 -15.05
CA GLY A 103 -22.22 17.35 -15.09
C GLY A 103 -22.08 16.47 -13.84
N ALA A 104 -20.84 16.28 -13.35
CA ALA A 104 -20.61 15.60 -12.09
C ALA A 104 -21.16 16.38 -10.88
N MET A 105 -21.07 17.71 -10.87
CA MET A 105 -21.61 18.53 -9.77
C MET A 105 -23.13 18.42 -9.68
N GLY A 106 -23.85 18.31 -10.81
CA GLY A 106 -25.27 17.97 -10.81
C GLY A 106 -25.56 16.68 -10.05
N HIS A 107 -24.82 15.61 -10.34
CA HIS A 107 -24.97 14.34 -9.63
C HIS A 107 -24.54 14.38 -8.14
N VAL A 108 -23.62 15.26 -7.75
CA VAL A 108 -23.32 15.52 -6.33
C VAL A 108 -24.53 16.16 -5.64
N VAL A 109 -25.21 17.11 -6.28
CA VAL A 109 -26.43 17.74 -5.75
C VAL A 109 -27.55 16.70 -5.59
N ASP A 110 -27.74 15.83 -6.58
CA ASP A 110 -28.72 14.74 -6.50
C ASP A 110 -28.39 13.76 -5.35
N ALA A 111 -27.13 13.34 -5.23
CA ALA A 111 -26.67 12.45 -4.16
C ALA A 111 -26.79 13.08 -2.75
N TYR A 112 -26.49 14.37 -2.62
CA TYR A 112 -26.69 15.10 -1.36
C TYR A 112 -28.18 15.16 -0.99
N ASN A 113 -29.05 15.46 -1.96
CA ASN A 113 -30.49 15.56 -1.73
C ASN A 113 -31.13 14.21 -1.38
N ASP A 114 -30.73 13.12 -2.04
CA ASP A 114 -31.10 11.75 -1.66
C ASP A 114 -30.65 11.47 -0.21
N ALA A 115 -29.34 11.54 0.05
CA ALA A 115 -28.77 11.19 1.35
C ALA A 115 -29.29 12.07 2.51
N ALA A 116 -29.60 13.35 2.26
CA ALA A 116 -30.22 14.26 3.24
C ALA A 116 -31.71 13.99 3.46
N GLY A 117 -32.41 13.49 2.44
CA GLY A 117 -33.85 13.21 2.45
C GLY A 117 -34.23 11.92 3.19
N ARG A 118 -33.28 11.01 3.43
CA ARG A 118 -33.55 9.73 4.11
C ARG A 118 -33.91 9.91 5.58
N ASP A 119 -34.90 9.16 6.04
CA ASP A 119 -35.44 9.19 7.40
C ASP A 119 -35.74 7.80 8.02
N GLU A 120 -35.86 6.74 7.21
CA GLU A 120 -36.05 5.37 7.69
C GLU A 120 -34.85 4.87 8.51
N GLY A 121 -35.11 4.27 9.68
CA GLY A 121 -34.08 3.69 10.54
C GLY A 121 -33.12 4.70 11.20
N VAL A 122 -33.44 6.00 11.21
CA VAL A 122 -32.53 7.05 11.68
C VAL A 122 -32.19 6.96 13.17
N VAL A 123 -30.89 7.06 13.48
CA VAL A 123 -30.33 7.14 14.83
C VAL A 123 -29.89 8.57 15.12
N VAL A 124 -30.44 9.20 16.17
CA VAL A 124 -30.12 10.59 16.53
C VAL A 124 -28.84 10.66 17.36
N ILE A 125 -27.85 11.40 16.86
CA ILE A 125 -26.60 11.73 17.58
C ILE A 125 -26.83 12.99 18.42
N ASN A 126 -26.83 12.82 19.75
CA ASN A 126 -27.08 13.88 20.73
C ASN A 126 -25.79 14.46 21.35
N VAL A 127 -24.66 14.30 20.67
CA VAL A 127 -23.33 14.79 21.08
C VAL A 127 -22.65 15.51 19.92
N VAL A 128 -21.77 16.47 20.24
CA VAL A 128 -20.97 17.18 19.22
C VAL A 128 -19.71 16.38 18.89
N ASN A 129 -18.90 16.03 19.90
CA ASN A 129 -17.73 15.18 19.70
C ASN A 129 -18.11 13.69 19.58
N ILE A 130 -17.85 13.12 18.40
CA ILE A 130 -17.99 11.68 18.09
C ILE A 130 -16.64 10.95 18.11
N GLY A 131 -15.55 11.63 18.45
CA GLY A 131 -14.25 10.98 18.61
C GLY A 131 -14.19 10.05 19.84
N GLY A 132 -13.71 8.82 19.64
CA GLY A 132 -13.76 7.73 20.62
C GLY A 132 -14.99 6.82 20.50
N VAL A 133 -15.95 7.16 19.63
CA VAL A 133 -17.18 6.40 19.37
C VAL A 133 -16.94 5.32 18.30
N THR A 134 -17.71 4.23 18.39
CA THR A 134 -17.85 3.24 17.31
C THR A 134 -19.25 3.30 16.70
N PHE A 135 -19.35 3.43 15.38
CA PHE A 135 -20.60 3.30 14.63
C PHE A 135 -20.60 1.99 13.83
N THR A 136 -21.78 1.41 13.65
CA THR A 136 -22.05 0.30 12.73
C THR A 136 -22.74 0.84 11.47
N PRO A 137 -23.02 0.03 10.42
CA PRO A 137 -23.84 0.47 9.31
C PRO A 137 -25.18 1.06 9.78
N GLY A 138 -25.65 2.13 9.12
CA GLY A 138 -26.81 2.87 9.59
C GLY A 138 -26.94 4.30 9.05
N LEU A 139 -28.15 4.83 9.23
CA LEU A 139 -28.46 6.25 9.04
C LEU A 139 -28.36 6.97 10.39
N TYR A 140 -27.54 8.02 10.44
CA TYR A 140 -27.25 8.81 11.64
C TYR A 140 -27.55 10.28 11.40
N LYS A 141 -28.18 10.97 12.36
CA LYS A 141 -28.60 12.38 12.19
C LYS A 141 -28.32 13.23 13.42
N THR A 142 -27.86 14.46 13.20
CA THR A 142 -27.86 15.52 14.22
C THR A 142 -28.35 16.85 13.64
N THR A 143 -28.99 17.67 14.46
CA THR A 143 -29.33 19.07 14.14
C THR A 143 -28.16 20.02 14.47
N GLY A 144 -27.04 19.49 14.95
CA GLY A 144 -25.88 20.25 15.39
C GLY A 144 -24.69 20.21 14.42
N ALA A 145 -23.51 20.43 14.98
CA ALA A 145 -22.23 20.10 14.36
C ALA A 145 -21.79 18.71 14.82
N LEU A 146 -20.98 18.04 14.00
CA LEU A 146 -20.19 16.88 14.44
C LEU A 146 -18.71 17.26 14.44
N GLU A 147 -17.98 16.79 15.44
CA GLU A 147 -16.54 16.91 15.49
C GLU A 147 -15.87 15.60 15.91
N VAL A 148 -14.63 15.41 15.47
CA VAL A 148 -13.67 14.54 16.15
C VAL A 148 -12.64 15.48 16.77
N SER A 149 -12.83 15.82 18.05
CA SER A 149 -11.91 16.71 18.79
C SER A 149 -10.98 15.96 19.73
N SER A 150 -11.35 14.74 20.15
CA SER A 150 -10.50 13.83 20.93
C SER A 150 -10.68 12.38 20.46
N GLY A 151 -9.91 11.43 21.02
CA GLY A 151 -10.04 10.00 20.67
C GLY A 151 -9.81 9.67 19.18
N THR A 152 -10.32 8.50 18.78
CA THR A 152 -10.31 7.95 17.41
C THR A 152 -11.74 7.57 17.06
N LEU A 153 -12.21 7.93 15.87
CA LEU A 153 -13.53 7.53 15.38
C LEU A 153 -13.45 6.16 14.70
N TYR A 154 -14.32 5.23 15.09
CA TYR A 154 -14.38 3.91 14.49
C TYR A 154 -15.70 3.72 13.72
N LEU A 155 -15.60 3.21 12.50
CA LEU A 155 -16.71 2.67 11.71
C LEU A 155 -16.48 1.17 11.61
N SER A 156 -17.48 0.32 11.86
CA SER A 156 -17.29 -1.10 12.17
C SER A 156 -18.43 -1.98 11.64
N GLY A 157 -18.12 -2.86 10.68
CA GLY A 157 -19.08 -3.74 10.03
C GLY A 157 -19.28 -3.40 8.55
N LYS A 158 -19.40 -4.41 7.70
CA LYS A 158 -19.74 -4.23 6.28
C LYS A 158 -21.17 -3.71 6.14
N GLY A 159 -21.33 -2.65 5.35
CA GLY A 159 -22.63 -2.04 5.01
C GLY A 159 -22.54 -0.52 4.91
N VAL A 160 -23.66 0.14 4.62
CA VAL A 160 -23.70 1.58 4.33
C VAL A 160 -23.84 2.44 5.60
N TYR A 161 -23.09 3.54 5.65
CA TYR A 161 -23.09 4.56 6.69
C TYR A 161 -23.49 5.91 6.10
N ILE A 162 -24.53 6.56 6.63
CA ILE A 162 -24.93 7.90 6.22
C ILE A 162 -24.99 8.79 7.45
N PHE A 163 -24.14 9.81 7.52
CA PHE A 163 -24.13 10.82 8.56
C PHE A 163 -24.73 12.12 8.04
N GLN A 164 -25.87 12.54 8.61
CA GLN A 164 -26.53 13.81 8.36
C GLN A 164 -26.22 14.80 9.49
N MET A 165 -25.71 15.99 9.16
CA MET A 165 -25.53 17.08 10.13
C MET A 165 -25.94 18.43 9.50
N GLU A 166 -26.73 19.22 10.22
CA GLU A 166 -27.23 20.51 9.72
C GLU A 166 -26.13 21.58 9.57
N THR A 167 -25.04 21.47 10.33
CA THR A 167 -23.98 22.49 10.34
C THR A 167 -22.62 21.94 9.89
N THR A 168 -21.58 22.02 10.72
CA THR A 168 -20.20 21.72 10.32
C THR A 168 -19.78 20.30 10.67
N LEU A 169 -18.85 19.76 9.89
CA LEU A 169 -18.02 18.63 10.29
C LEU A 169 -16.60 19.13 10.56
N SER A 170 -16.00 18.80 11.70
CA SER A 170 -14.60 19.15 11.99
C SER A 170 -13.77 17.97 12.50
N MET A 171 -12.49 17.95 12.15
CA MET A 171 -11.52 16.99 12.64
C MET A 171 -10.29 17.72 13.14
N SER A 172 -9.96 17.57 14.42
CA SER A 172 -8.79 18.22 15.03
C SER A 172 -7.46 17.60 14.59
N THR A 173 -6.36 18.30 14.86
CA THR A 173 -5.00 17.89 14.49
C THR A 173 -4.68 16.45 14.92
N GLY A 174 -4.18 15.65 13.97
CA GLY A 174 -3.78 14.26 14.22
C GLY A 174 -4.90 13.32 14.66
N ARG A 175 -6.18 13.70 14.51
CA ARG A 175 -7.31 12.80 14.76
C ARG A 175 -7.44 11.78 13.63
N GLN A 176 -8.06 10.64 13.91
CA GLN A 176 -8.17 9.53 12.97
C GLN A 176 -9.59 8.97 12.94
N MET A 177 -10.06 8.66 11.74
CA MET A 177 -11.12 7.70 11.46
C MET A 177 -10.50 6.35 11.08
N VAL A 178 -11.18 5.22 11.35
CA VAL A 178 -10.69 3.88 10.98
C VAL A 178 -11.86 2.94 10.62
N LEU A 179 -11.72 2.03 9.64
CA LEU A 179 -12.78 1.10 9.17
C LEU A 179 -12.60 -0.33 9.67
N ALA A 180 -13.53 -0.94 10.39
CA ALA A 180 -13.40 -2.26 11.00
C ALA A 180 -14.34 -3.27 10.35
N ASP A 181 -14.03 -4.56 10.53
CA ASP A 181 -14.99 -5.66 10.38
C ASP A 181 -15.75 -5.65 9.04
N GLY A 182 -15.05 -5.24 7.97
CA GLY A 182 -15.58 -5.17 6.60
C GLY A 182 -16.20 -3.84 6.19
N ALA A 183 -16.10 -2.77 6.97
CA ALA A 183 -16.50 -1.42 6.56
C ALA A 183 -15.61 -0.89 5.42
N GLU A 184 -16.19 -0.16 4.46
CA GLU A 184 -15.52 0.35 3.24
C GLU A 184 -15.81 1.85 3.06
N ALA A 185 -14.82 2.69 2.70
CA ALA A 185 -15.04 4.15 2.56
C ALA A 185 -15.90 4.52 1.34
N SER A 186 -16.07 3.60 0.39
CA SER A 186 -17.07 3.68 -0.68
C SER A 186 -18.50 3.75 -0.13
N ASP A 187 -18.76 3.11 1.00
CA ASP A 187 -20.09 2.97 1.60
C ASP A 187 -20.36 3.99 2.73
N ILE A 188 -19.46 4.97 2.91
CA ILE A 188 -19.55 5.98 3.97
C ILE A 188 -19.83 7.36 3.36
N PHE A 189 -20.93 7.98 3.76
CA PHE A 189 -21.41 9.26 3.23
C PHE A 189 -21.60 10.29 4.35
N TRP A 190 -21.02 11.47 4.18
CA TRP A 190 -21.14 12.60 5.11
C TRP A 190 -21.90 13.74 4.43
N VAL A 191 -23.14 13.97 4.86
CA VAL A 191 -24.03 15.04 4.41
C VAL A 191 -23.83 16.23 5.36
N VAL A 192 -23.00 17.18 4.95
CA VAL A 192 -22.57 18.31 5.79
C VAL A 192 -23.30 19.58 5.36
N GLY A 193 -24.26 20.03 6.17
CA GLY A 193 -25.15 21.17 5.85
C GLY A 193 -24.47 22.54 5.76
N SER A 194 -23.19 22.64 6.16
CA SER A 194 -22.34 23.80 5.89
C SER A 194 -20.95 23.37 5.38
N SER A 195 -19.89 23.63 6.15
CA SER A 195 -18.49 23.38 5.75
C SER A 195 -17.89 22.19 6.49
N ALA A 196 -16.91 21.52 5.87
CA ALA A 196 -16.08 20.51 6.49
C ALA A 196 -14.62 21.00 6.67
N THR A 197 -14.02 20.75 7.83
CA THR A 197 -12.64 21.15 8.14
C THR A 197 -11.82 19.99 8.71
N PHE A 198 -10.73 19.64 8.06
CA PHE A 198 -9.77 18.61 8.47
C PHE A 198 -8.46 19.28 8.83
N GLU A 199 -8.16 19.39 10.13
CA GLU A 199 -6.93 20.01 10.64
C GLU A 199 -5.69 19.14 10.38
N ALA A 200 -4.51 19.70 10.61
CA ALA A 200 -3.24 19.12 10.15
C ALA A 200 -3.02 17.66 10.59
N ASN A 201 -2.49 16.84 9.70
CA ASN A 201 -2.20 15.40 9.91
C ASN A 201 -3.41 14.54 10.33
N SER A 202 -4.64 15.02 10.13
CA SER A 202 -5.85 14.23 10.40
C SER A 202 -6.12 13.19 9.30
N VAL A 203 -6.74 12.04 9.64
CA VAL A 203 -7.05 10.96 8.69
C VAL A 203 -8.56 10.74 8.62
N ALA A 204 -9.19 11.08 7.51
CA ALA A 204 -10.65 11.02 7.34
C ALA A 204 -11.08 10.09 6.19
N LEU A 205 -12.28 9.52 6.31
CA LEU A 205 -12.74 8.41 5.47
C LEU A 205 -14.19 8.63 5.01
N GLY A 206 -14.44 8.46 3.71
CA GLY A 206 -15.78 8.52 3.12
C GLY A 206 -16.00 9.63 2.07
N THR A 207 -17.20 9.65 1.51
CA THR A 207 -17.65 10.68 0.56
C THR A 207 -18.21 11.88 1.34
N PHE A 208 -17.45 12.98 1.37
CA PHE A 208 -17.81 14.21 2.07
C PHE A 208 -18.54 15.19 1.13
N MET A 209 -19.85 15.32 1.30
CA MET A 209 -20.72 16.24 0.56
C MET A 209 -21.04 17.45 1.43
N ALA A 210 -20.25 18.50 1.28
CA ALA A 210 -20.42 19.76 2.00
C ALA A 210 -21.24 20.74 1.18
N HIS A 211 -22.30 21.30 1.77
CA HIS A 211 -23.11 22.33 1.15
C HIS A 211 -22.31 23.61 0.88
N GLN A 212 -21.30 23.89 1.71
CA GLN A 212 -20.37 25.02 1.59
C GLN A 212 -18.94 24.52 1.32
N ALA A 213 -17.94 25.03 2.04
CA ALA A 213 -16.53 24.82 1.71
C ALA A 213 -15.94 23.58 2.39
N ILE A 214 -14.88 23.04 1.79
CA ILE A 214 -14.05 22.00 2.42
C ILE A 214 -12.64 22.56 2.61
N SER A 215 -12.12 22.50 3.83
CA SER A 215 -10.75 22.88 4.18
C SER A 215 -9.96 21.67 4.65
N VAL A 216 -8.88 21.34 3.95
CA VAL A 216 -7.96 20.25 4.27
C VAL A 216 -6.59 20.87 4.56
N LYS A 217 -6.15 20.78 5.81
CA LYS A 217 -4.92 21.42 6.31
C LYS A 217 -3.70 20.53 6.14
N THR A 218 -2.52 21.10 6.38
CA THR A 218 -1.20 20.49 6.14
C THR A 218 -1.11 19.01 6.53
N GLY A 219 -0.85 18.13 5.56
CA GLY A 219 -0.57 16.72 5.81
C GLY A 219 -1.78 15.87 6.22
N ALA A 220 -2.99 16.42 6.25
CA ALA A 220 -4.19 15.60 6.41
C ALA A 220 -4.38 14.67 5.20
N SER A 221 -4.91 13.47 5.46
CA SER A 221 -5.14 12.42 4.48
C SER A 221 -6.61 12.04 4.44
N ILE A 222 -7.15 11.90 3.23
CA ILE A 222 -8.53 11.56 2.96
C ILE A 222 -8.53 10.29 2.10
N THR A 223 -9.31 9.27 2.48
CA THR A 223 -9.63 8.15 1.57
C THR A 223 -11.12 8.18 1.30
N GLY A 224 -11.50 8.66 0.13
CA GLY A 224 -12.85 9.16 -0.07
C GLY A 224 -12.96 10.25 -1.11
N ARG A 225 -13.95 11.14 -0.95
CA ARG A 225 -14.26 12.19 -1.92
C ARG A 225 -14.55 13.52 -1.22
N LEU A 226 -14.09 14.63 -1.79
CA LEU A 226 -14.26 15.98 -1.27
C LEU A 226 -15.14 16.79 -2.22
N PHE A 227 -16.43 16.91 -1.90
CA PHE A 227 -17.43 17.56 -2.73
C PHE A 227 -17.97 18.83 -2.06
N ALA A 228 -17.61 20.00 -2.60
CA ALA A 228 -18.05 21.31 -2.12
C ALA A 228 -19.12 21.90 -3.07
N ILE A 229 -20.39 21.82 -2.68
CA ILE A 229 -21.56 22.00 -3.55
C ILE A 229 -21.79 23.45 -3.98
N ASN A 230 -21.50 24.42 -3.12
CA ASN A 230 -21.68 25.86 -3.43
C ASN A 230 -20.41 26.70 -3.24
N ALA A 231 -19.27 26.08 -2.88
CA ALA A 231 -18.05 26.80 -2.53
C ALA A 231 -16.78 26.06 -2.98
N ALA A 232 -15.66 26.40 -2.35
CA ALA A 232 -14.33 25.94 -2.71
C ALA A 232 -13.86 24.73 -1.88
N VAL A 233 -12.95 23.95 -2.46
CA VAL A 233 -12.08 23.01 -1.71
C VAL A 233 -10.70 23.67 -1.58
N THR A 234 -10.14 23.71 -0.37
CA THR A 234 -8.76 24.17 -0.12
C THR A 234 -7.93 23.04 0.46
N MET A 235 -6.78 22.76 -0.15
CA MET A 235 -5.85 21.70 0.22
C MET A 235 -4.48 22.28 0.53
N GLN A 236 -3.77 21.67 1.47
CA GLN A 236 -2.40 21.99 1.85
C GLN A 236 -1.61 20.70 2.04
N SER A 237 -0.75 20.36 1.07
CA SER A 237 0.15 19.20 1.12
C SER A 237 -0.53 17.90 1.57
N ASN A 238 -1.60 17.50 0.87
CA ASN A 238 -2.51 16.41 1.28
C ASN A 238 -2.34 15.13 0.46
N THR A 239 -2.98 14.06 0.90
CA THR A 239 -3.28 12.89 0.05
C THR A 239 -4.79 12.69 0.03
N VAL A 240 -5.38 12.70 -1.16
CA VAL A 240 -6.81 12.41 -1.38
C VAL A 240 -6.90 11.14 -2.23
N ALA A 241 -6.98 10.00 -1.55
CA ALA A 241 -7.07 8.66 -2.13
C ALA A 241 -8.51 8.31 -2.52
N PHE A 242 -8.68 7.41 -3.47
CA PHE A 242 -9.99 6.98 -3.97
C PHE A 242 -10.68 6.09 -2.92
N PRO A 243 -12.01 6.14 -2.72
CA PRO A 243 -12.66 5.39 -1.64
C PRO A 243 -12.51 3.87 -1.73
N ALA A 244 -12.28 3.31 -2.92
CA ALA A 244 -11.96 1.89 -3.10
C ALA A 244 -10.60 1.50 -2.47
N ASP A 245 -9.71 2.47 -2.23
CA ASP A 245 -8.44 2.26 -1.54
C ASP A 245 -8.65 1.96 -0.03
N ALA A 246 -9.88 2.13 0.49
CA ALA A 246 -10.20 1.92 1.89
C ALA A 246 -10.73 0.51 2.25
N SER A 247 -11.31 -0.22 1.30
CA SER A 247 -11.82 -1.58 1.56
C SER A 247 -10.71 -2.60 1.83
N GLY A 248 -9.45 -2.23 1.59
CA GLY A 248 -8.25 -3.00 1.96
C GLY A 248 -7.58 -2.63 3.30
N SER A 249 -7.99 -1.57 4.00
CA SER A 249 -7.14 -0.92 5.03
C SER A 249 -7.60 -1.08 6.49
N ARG A 250 -7.87 -2.31 6.95
CA ARG A 250 -7.72 -2.64 8.38
C ARG A 250 -7.18 -4.03 8.72
N ARG A 251 -5.92 -4.28 8.35
CA ARG A 251 -4.97 -4.93 9.27
C ARG A 251 -3.63 -4.22 9.35
N ARG A 252 -3.52 -3.37 10.39
CA ARG A 252 -2.30 -2.85 11.05
C ARG A 252 -1.52 -1.74 10.31
N GLN A 253 -0.97 -0.87 11.14
CA GLN A 253 0.29 -0.17 10.89
C GLN A 253 1.41 -1.22 10.75
N LEU A 254 1.56 -1.78 9.56
CA LEU A 254 2.58 -2.75 9.14
C LEU A 254 2.50 -2.88 7.60
N SER A 255 3.44 -2.23 6.89
CA SER A 255 3.78 -2.42 5.45
C SER A 255 2.64 -2.46 4.44
N ASP A 256 2.56 -1.46 3.55
CA ASP A 256 1.51 -1.32 2.53
C ASP A 256 1.44 -2.53 1.58
N VAL A 257 0.53 -3.48 1.83
CA VAL A 257 0.34 -4.64 0.95
C VAL A 257 -0.41 -4.23 -0.31
N TYR A 258 0.28 -4.28 -1.45
CA TYR A 258 -0.29 -4.41 -2.78
C TYR A 258 -1.03 -5.75 -2.89
N SER A 259 -2.29 -5.73 -2.45
CA SER A 259 -3.23 -6.84 -2.53
C SER A 259 -4.64 -6.32 -2.88
N THR A 260 -4.81 -5.84 -4.11
CA THR A 260 -5.86 -6.46 -4.91
C THR A 260 -5.36 -7.89 -5.19
N GLU A 261 -6.15 -8.93 -4.88
CA GLU A 261 -5.65 -10.32 -4.86
C GLU A 261 -5.06 -10.71 -6.22
N ALA A 262 -3.74 -10.59 -6.34
CA ALA A 262 -3.02 -11.11 -7.48
C ALA A 262 -3.04 -12.64 -7.33
N VAL A 263 -3.51 -13.32 -8.37
CA VAL A 263 -3.52 -14.78 -8.37
C VAL A 263 -2.11 -15.22 -8.70
N SER A 264 -1.51 -16.08 -7.87
CA SER A 264 -0.21 -16.69 -8.15
C SER A 264 -0.21 -17.25 -9.57
N PRO A 265 0.66 -16.76 -10.47
CA PRO A 265 0.84 -17.36 -11.79
C PRO A 265 1.36 -18.79 -11.65
N GLU A 266 1.33 -19.54 -12.76
CA GLU A 266 2.08 -20.79 -12.87
C GLU A 266 3.59 -20.53 -12.70
N ALA A 267 4.37 -21.56 -12.36
CA ALA A 267 5.82 -21.43 -12.27
C ALA A 267 6.41 -20.93 -13.61
N VAL A 268 7.53 -20.20 -13.53
CA VAL A 268 8.36 -19.88 -14.71
C VAL A 268 9.43 -20.95 -14.78
N ASP A 269 9.46 -21.69 -15.88
CA ASP A 269 10.49 -22.70 -16.12
C ASP A 269 11.76 -22.02 -16.65
N LEU A 270 12.87 -22.17 -15.92
CA LEU A 270 14.19 -21.68 -16.34
C LEU A 270 14.96 -22.71 -17.16
N LEU A 271 14.44 -23.94 -17.29
CA LEU A 271 15.09 -25.06 -17.97
C LEU A 271 16.55 -25.19 -17.51
N PHE A 272 17.51 -25.36 -18.42
CA PHE A 272 18.91 -25.54 -18.05
C PHE A 272 19.53 -24.30 -17.37
N ALA A 273 18.97 -23.11 -17.62
CA ALA A 273 19.42 -21.88 -16.96
C ALA A 273 19.18 -21.86 -15.45
N GLU A 274 18.39 -22.78 -14.88
CA GLU A 274 18.25 -22.92 -13.43
C GLU A 274 19.59 -23.15 -12.72
N HIS A 275 20.56 -23.76 -13.39
CA HIS A 275 21.90 -24.08 -12.88
C HIS A 275 22.84 -22.86 -12.79
N PHE A 276 22.41 -21.71 -13.33
CA PHE A 276 23.22 -20.50 -13.40
C PHE A 276 22.81 -19.47 -12.36
N THR A 277 23.80 -18.73 -11.86
CA THR A 277 23.60 -17.56 -11.00
C THR A 277 23.87 -16.26 -11.75
N VAL A 278 24.82 -16.25 -12.70
CA VAL A 278 25.09 -15.09 -13.56
C VAL A 278 25.22 -15.50 -15.03
N LEU A 279 24.42 -14.90 -15.90
CA LEU A 279 24.50 -15.04 -17.36
C LEU A 279 24.56 -13.68 -18.03
N ALA A 280 25.51 -13.50 -18.94
CA ALA A 280 25.61 -12.29 -19.77
C ALA A 280 25.62 -12.65 -21.26
N TYR A 281 25.23 -11.69 -22.10
CA TYR A 281 25.34 -11.84 -23.55
C TYR A 281 26.74 -11.49 -24.05
N ALA A 282 27.25 -10.32 -23.65
CA ALA A 282 28.51 -9.76 -24.13
C ALA A 282 29.69 -10.09 -23.20
N THR A 283 29.59 -9.67 -21.93
CA THR A 283 30.69 -9.78 -20.95
C THR A 283 30.15 -9.87 -19.52
N ILE A 284 30.84 -10.63 -18.65
CA ILE A 284 30.76 -10.42 -17.20
C ILE A 284 31.98 -9.59 -16.78
N THR A 285 31.75 -8.49 -16.07
CA THR A 285 32.81 -7.62 -15.54
C THR A 285 32.72 -7.63 -14.03
N ASN A 286 33.72 -8.21 -13.36
CA ASN A 286 33.85 -8.13 -11.90
C ASN A 286 35.00 -7.20 -11.51
N SER A 287 34.86 -6.52 -10.37
CA SER A 287 35.92 -5.77 -9.72
C SER A 287 35.80 -5.91 -8.19
N GLY A 288 36.89 -6.24 -7.53
CA GLY A 288 36.89 -6.54 -6.09
C GLY A 288 36.25 -7.90 -5.76
N ALA A 289 36.32 -8.27 -4.49
CA ALA A 289 35.96 -9.59 -4.01
C ALA A 289 34.45 -9.84 -4.10
N THR A 290 34.03 -10.75 -4.98
CA THR A 290 32.63 -11.12 -5.20
C THR A 290 32.41 -12.59 -4.88
N LYS A 291 31.24 -12.94 -4.35
CA LYS A 291 30.84 -14.33 -4.07
C LYS A 291 29.58 -14.72 -4.86
N ILE A 292 29.56 -15.92 -5.43
CA ILE A 292 28.51 -16.40 -6.35
C ILE A 292 27.98 -17.79 -5.94
N GLY A 293 26.67 -18.00 -5.99
CA GLY A 293 26.01 -19.24 -5.58
C GLY A 293 26.10 -20.43 -6.54
N GLY A 294 26.56 -20.24 -7.77
CA GLY A 294 26.42 -21.23 -8.85
C GLY A 294 27.12 -20.84 -10.14
N LEU A 295 26.76 -21.49 -11.25
CA LEU A 295 27.47 -21.33 -12.53
C LEU A 295 27.44 -19.88 -13.03
N ILE A 296 28.55 -19.47 -13.64
CA ILE A 296 28.61 -18.25 -14.47
C ILE A 296 28.83 -18.59 -15.94
N GLY A 297 28.15 -17.87 -16.83
CA GLY A 297 28.24 -18.08 -18.27
C GLY A 297 28.16 -16.78 -19.07
N VAL A 298 28.80 -16.80 -20.24
CA VAL A 298 28.68 -15.74 -21.26
C VAL A 298 28.47 -16.43 -22.59
N SER A 299 27.43 -16.02 -23.32
CA SER A 299 27.19 -16.44 -24.71
C SER A 299 26.27 -15.43 -25.41
N PRO A 300 26.57 -15.00 -26.66
CA PRO A 300 27.65 -15.48 -27.53
C PRO A 300 29.02 -14.84 -27.25
N GLY A 301 29.11 -13.87 -26.34
CA GLY A 301 30.36 -13.31 -25.86
C GLY A 301 31.18 -14.32 -25.06
N SER A 302 32.45 -14.01 -24.78
CA SER A 302 33.39 -14.97 -24.16
C SER A 302 34.21 -14.41 -23.00
N ALA A 303 34.06 -13.13 -22.66
CA ALA A 303 34.88 -12.47 -21.65
C ALA A 303 34.23 -12.45 -20.26
N VAL A 304 34.96 -12.99 -19.27
CA VAL A 304 34.74 -12.74 -17.85
C VAL A 304 35.98 -12.01 -17.34
N THR A 305 35.85 -10.76 -16.92
CA THR A 305 36.96 -9.97 -16.36
C THR A 305 36.85 -9.92 -14.83
N GLY A 306 37.98 -9.83 -14.12
CA GLY A 306 38.02 -9.90 -12.66
C GLY A 306 37.69 -11.28 -12.06
N GLN A 307 37.74 -12.36 -12.85
CA GLN A 307 37.38 -13.72 -12.43
C GLN A 307 38.19 -14.23 -11.22
N THR A 308 39.44 -13.79 -11.06
CA THR A 308 40.31 -14.16 -9.93
C THR A 308 39.83 -13.60 -8.58
N GLU A 309 38.92 -12.64 -8.59
CA GLU A 309 38.30 -12.06 -7.39
C GLU A 309 36.89 -12.65 -7.13
N ILE A 310 36.44 -13.61 -7.95
CA ILE A 310 35.18 -14.34 -7.78
C ILE A 310 35.45 -15.60 -6.95
N THR A 311 34.64 -15.80 -5.91
CA THR A 311 34.59 -17.00 -5.07
C THR A 311 33.19 -17.61 -5.12
N TYR A 312 33.04 -18.88 -4.74
CA TYR A 312 31.77 -19.60 -4.82
C TYR A 312 31.28 -20.07 -3.43
N TYR A 313 29.98 -20.32 -3.31
CA TYR A 313 29.41 -21.08 -2.18
C TYR A 313 29.67 -22.60 -2.35
N ASP A 314 29.38 -23.42 -1.33
CA ASP A 314 29.83 -24.82 -1.25
C ASP A 314 29.22 -25.73 -2.34
N LEU A 315 29.95 -25.79 -3.46
CA LEU A 315 29.81 -26.61 -4.67
C LEU A 315 28.61 -26.27 -5.59
N PRO A 316 28.81 -26.19 -6.92
CA PRO A 316 29.61 -27.08 -7.77
C PRO A 316 31.13 -26.78 -7.84
N GLU A 317 31.91 -27.68 -8.46
CA GLU A 317 33.36 -27.76 -8.26
C GLU A 317 34.17 -26.54 -8.73
N LEU A 318 35.35 -26.41 -8.13
CA LEU A 318 36.17 -25.20 -8.19
C LEU A 318 36.59 -24.89 -9.65
N ASN A 319 36.17 -23.72 -10.14
CA ASN A 319 36.37 -23.14 -11.49
C ASN A 319 35.23 -23.34 -12.51
N ASP A 320 34.02 -23.72 -12.09
CA ASP A 320 32.83 -23.89 -12.96
C ASP A 320 32.25 -22.56 -13.55
N ARG A 321 33.06 -21.91 -14.40
CA ARG A 321 32.52 -21.21 -15.57
C ARG A 321 31.98 -22.30 -16.50
N ALA A 322 30.69 -22.25 -16.81
CA ALA A 322 30.07 -23.25 -17.67
C ALA A 322 30.74 -23.30 -19.06
N SER A 323 30.67 -24.45 -19.74
CA SER A 323 31.22 -24.56 -21.08
C SER A 323 30.50 -23.59 -22.04
N THR A 324 31.11 -23.29 -23.19
CA THR A 324 30.48 -22.44 -24.20
C THR A 324 29.13 -23.01 -24.66
N GLU A 325 28.98 -24.33 -24.70
CA GLU A 325 27.72 -25.00 -25.06
C GLU A 325 26.68 -24.82 -23.93
N ASP A 326 27.06 -25.10 -22.69
CA ASP A 326 26.19 -24.92 -21.52
C ASP A 326 25.69 -23.48 -21.39
N ALA A 327 26.59 -22.50 -21.57
CA ALA A 327 26.25 -21.08 -21.53
C ALA A 327 25.38 -20.66 -22.74
N SER A 328 25.53 -21.32 -23.89
CA SER A 328 24.68 -21.11 -25.07
C SER A 328 23.26 -21.64 -24.84
N THR A 329 23.13 -22.89 -24.36
CA THR A 329 21.85 -23.51 -23.99
C THR A 329 21.13 -22.67 -22.94
N ALA A 330 21.81 -22.33 -21.84
CA ALA A 330 21.22 -21.51 -20.78
C ALA A 330 20.82 -20.11 -21.27
N LYS A 331 21.53 -19.52 -22.23
CA LYS A 331 21.15 -18.23 -22.82
C LYS A 331 19.92 -18.33 -23.73
N ALA A 332 19.72 -19.44 -24.43
CA ALA A 332 18.48 -19.72 -25.15
C ALA A 332 17.32 -19.90 -24.14
N ASP A 333 17.54 -20.64 -23.06
CA ASP A 333 16.53 -20.92 -22.04
C ASP A 333 16.10 -19.67 -21.26
N VAL A 334 17.04 -18.79 -20.88
CA VAL A 334 16.71 -17.45 -20.34
C VAL A 334 15.88 -16.62 -21.33
N THR A 335 16.16 -16.74 -22.63
CA THR A 335 15.40 -16.01 -23.65
C THR A 335 13.98 -16.57 -23.76
N THR A 336 13.81 -17.89 -23.64
CA THR A 336 12.49 -18.54 -23.54
C THR A 336 11.73 -18.08 -22.29
N ALA A 337 12.35 -18.12 -21.10
CA ALA A 337 11.76 -17.70 -19.84
C ALA A 337 11.38 -16.20 -19.83
N TYR A 338 12.23 -15.33 -20.39
CA TYR A 338 11.94 -13.91 -20.56
C TYR A 338 10.71 -13.67 -21.46
N ASN A 339 10.60 -14.42 -22.56
CA ASN A 339 9.49 -14.30 -23.51
C ASN A 339 8.18 -14.89 -22.97
N ASP A 340 8.23 -16.02 -22.26
CA ASP A 340 7.11 -16.54 -21.47
C ASP A 340 6.63 -15.47 -20.48
N VAL A 341 7.51 -15.00 -19.60
CA VAL A 341 7.17 -13.98 -18.60
C VAL A 341 6.59 -12.72 -19.25
N LYS A 342 7.18 -12.19 -20.33
CA LYS A 342 6.67 -11.00 -21.03
C LYS A 342 5.31 -11.25 -21.71
N GLY A 343 5.04 -12.47 -22.16
CA GLY A 343 3.82 -12.88 -22.85
C GLY A 343 2.64 -13.25 -21.95
N ARG A 344 2.82 -13.33 -20.63
CA ARG A 344 1.72 -13.61 -19.69
C ARG A 344 0.79 -12.41 -19.56
N GLU A 345 -0.51 -12.64 -19.74
CA GLU A 345 -1.55 -11.58 -19.68
C GLU A 345 -2.74 -11.93 -18.77
N VAL A 346 -2.76 -13.12 -18.16
CA VAL A 346 -3.83 -13.55 -17.26
C VAL A 346 -3.62 -12.97 -15.86
N ASN A 347 -4.66 -12.34 -15.30
CA ASN A 347 -4.67 -11.75 -13.94
C ASN A 347 -3.55 -10.70 -13.70
N VAL A 348 -3.20 -9.94 -14.74
CA VAL A 348 -2.22 -8.85 -14.64
C VAL A 348 -2.74 -7.73 -13.72
N VAL A 349 -1.93 -7.38 -12.73
CA VAL A 349 -2.07 -6.17 -11.91
C VAL A 349 -1.16 -5.08 -12.49
N ASN A 350 -1.75 -4.04 -13.07
CA ASN A 350 -0.96 -2.91 -13.56
C ASN A 350 -0.43 -2.06 -12.38
N LEU A 351 0.82 -1.60 -12.51
CA LEU A 351 1.52 -0.78 -11.54
C LEU A 351 1.57 0.66 -12.05
N ASP A 352 0.57 1.45 -11.68
CA ASP A 352 0.42 2.86 -12.07
C ASP A 352 1.35 3.80 -11.27
N ARG A 353 2.57 3.35 -10.95
CA ARG A 353 3.61 4.13 -10.25
C ARG A 353 5.02 3.65 -10.58
N VAL A 354 5.98 4.56 -10.41
CA VAL A 354 7.40 4.31 -10.61
C VAL A 354 8.04 3.68 -9.36
N ASN A 355 7.86 4.28 -8.18
CA ASN A 355 8.46 3.77 -6.93
C ASN A 355 7.55 2.75 -6.22
N ILE A 356 8.09 1.56 -5.97
CA ILE A 356 7.46 0.44 -5.25
C ILE A 356 8.14 0.10 -3.91
N GLY A 357 9.09 0.92 -3.44
CA GLY A 357 9.68 0.75 -2.11
C GLY A 357 8.69 1.05 -0.98
N GLY A 358 8.82 0.36 0.14
CA GLY A 358 7.88 0.42 1.28
C GLY A 358 6.65 -0.48 1.14
N LEU A 359 6.39 -0.99 -0.07
CA LEU A 359 5.25 -1.85 -0.37
C LEU A 359 5.54 -3.32 -0.04
N THR A 360 4.47 -4.09 0.11
CA THR A 360 4.49 -5.56 0.16
C THR A 360 3.71 -6.12 -1.01
N PHE A 361 4.25 -7.06 -1.78
CA PHE A 361 3.50 -7.75 -2.83
C PHE A 361 3.13 -9.16 -2.36
N THR A 362 1.99 -9.68 -2.83
CA THR A 362 1.61 -11.09 -2.75
C THR A 362 2.07 -11.84 -4.01
N PRO A 363 2.02 -13.19 -4.06
CA PRO A 363 2.21 -13.91 -5.32
C PRO A 363 1.27 -13.34 -6.39
N GLY A 364 1.76 -13.12 -7.61
CA GLY A 364 1.05 -12.32 -8.59
C GLY A 364 1.82 -12.01 -9.87
N LEU A 365 1.09 -11.55 -10.88
CA LEU A 365 1.64 -10.99 -12.12
C LEU A 365 1.43 -9.47 -12.12
N TYR A 366 2.52 -8.73 -12.06
CA TYR A 366 2.55 -7.27 -11.96
C TYR A 366 3.19 -6.67 -13.22
N LYS A 367 2.64 -5.55 -13.74
CA LYS A 367 3.08 -4.95 -15.00
C LYS A 367 3.21 -3.43 -14.93
N THR A 368 4.30 -2.88 -15.45
CA THR A 368 4.40 -1.44 -15.77
C THR A 368 4.86 -1.21 -17.20
N THR A 369 4.36 -0.15 -17.83
CA THR A 369 4.76 0.31 -19.16
C THR A 369 5.95 1.28 -19.12
N GLY A 370 6.44 1.64 -17.93
CA GLY A 370 7.58 2.54 -17.74
C GLY A 370 8.70 1.92 -16.92
N SER A 371 9.53 2.78 -16.32
CA SER A 371 10.55 2.38 -15.36
C SER A 371 9.94 2.08 -13.98
N LEU A 372 10.55 1.16 -13.26
CA LEU A 372 10.15 0.75 -11.90
C LEU A 372 11.34 0.87 -10.95
N GLU A 373 11.12 1.40 -9.75
CA GLU A 373 12.21 1.59 -8.78
C GLU A 373 11.80 1.20 -7.35
N VAL A 374 12.80 0.88 -6.54
CA VAL A 374 12.69 0.89 -5.09
C VAL A 374 13.61 2.02 -4.63
N SER A 375 13.04 3.22 -4.48
CA SER A 375 13.81 4.44 -4.16
C SER A 375 13.60 4.96 -2.73
N SER A 376 12.59 4.45 -2.01
CA SER A 376 12.38 4.73 -0.58
C SER A 376 11.71 3.56 0.14
N GLY A 377 12.19 3.18 1.33
CA GLY A 377 11.59 2.11 2.13
C GLY A 377 11.95 0.69 1.66
N GLU A 378 11.56 -0.29 2.47
CA GLU A 378 11.83 -1.71 2.22
C GLU A 378 10.71 -2.32 1.38
N LEU A 379 11.06 -3.00 0.28
CA LEU A 379 10.13 -3.78 -0.52
C LEU A 379 9.97 -5.17 0.13
N THR A 380 8.75 -5.62 0.39
CA THR A 380 8.48 -6.97 0.91
C THR A 380 7.77 -7.80 -0.16
N LEU A 381 8.04 -9.10 -0.21
CA LEU A 381 7.25 -10.10 -0.93
C LEU A 381 6.75 -11.11 0.12
N SER A 382 5.44 -11.22 0.32
CA SER A 382 4.82 -12.05 1.38
C SER A 382 3.85 -13.07 0.82
N GLY A 383 3.96 -14.32 1.25
CA GLY A 383 3.11 -15.44 0.83
C GLY A 383 3.84 -16.49 -0.01
N ASP A 384 3.42 -17.75 0.09
CA ASP A 384 3.92 -18.82 -0.77
C ASP A 384 3.23 -18.78 -2.15
N GLY A 385 4.03 -18.85 -3.22
CA GLY A 385 3.57 -18.73 -4.61
C GLY A 385 4.61 -18.08 -5.52
N VAL A 386 4.18 -17.71 -6.73
CA VAL A 386 5.01 -17.14 -7.80
C VAL A 386 4.79 -15.63 -7.91
N TYR A 387 5.88 -14.88 -8.07
CA TYR A 387 5.87 -13.43 -8.29
C TYR A 387 6.49 -13.12 -9.64
N ILE A 388 5.80 -12.33 -10.45
CA ILE A 388 6.28 -11.91 -11.76
C ILE A 388 6.13 -10.40 -11.87
N PHE A 389 7.21 -9.70 -12.22
CA PHE A 389 7.22 -8.27 -12.52
C PHE A 389 7.63 -8.08 -13.98
N GLN A 390 6.69 -7.64 -14.81
CA GLN A 390 6.90 -7.16 -16.17
C GLN A 390 7.18 -5.65 -16.13
N ILE A 391 8.37 -5.23 -16.58
CA ILE A 391 8.83 -3.85 -16.56
C ILE A 391 9.30 -3.51 -17.96
N GLU A 392 8.67 -2.55 -18.64
CA GLU A 392 9.03 -2.24 -20.04
C GLU A 392 10.34 -1.43 -20.16
N GLU A 393 10.70 -0.63 -19.15
CA GLU A 393 11.94 0.17 -19.16
C GLU A 393 12.99 -0.34 -18.14
N THR A 394 13.47 0.53 -17.24
CA THR A 394 14.57 0.25 -16.30
C THR A 394 14.03 -0.20 -14.95
N PHE A 395 14.70 -1.15 -14.31
CA PHE A 395 14.53 -1.43 -12.88
C PHE A 395 15.68 -0.81 -12.08
N SER A 396 15.41 -0.12 -10.96
CA SER A 396 16.45 0.40 -10.07
C SER A 396 16.15 0.26 -8.57
N LEU A 397 17.07 -0.36 -7.84
CA LEU A 397 17.07 -0.43 -6.37
C LEU A 397 18.11 0.54 -5.80
N SER A 398 17.65 1.51 -5.00
CA SER A 398 18.50 2.56 -4.41
C SER A 398 19.39 2.08 -3.25
N SER A 399 20.42 2.87 -2.95
CA SER A 399 21.49 2.49 -2.03
C SER A 399 20.99 2.13 -0.64
N ASN A 400 21.49 1.02 -0.09
CA ASN A 400 21.12 0.46 1.22
C ASN A 400 19.63 0.08 1.41
N LEU A 401 18.80 0.14 0.37
CA LEU A 401 17.43 -0.37 0.43
C LEU A 401 17.39 -1.88 0.22
N LYS A 402 16.33 -2.49 0.76
CA LYS A 402 16.20 -3.94 0.88
C LYS A 402 14.91 -4.46 0.26
N MET A 403 15.00 -5.67 -0.25
CA MET A 403 13.89 -6.51 -0.65
C MET A 403 13.85 -7.73 0.28
N THR A 404 12.71 -7.99 0.92
CA THR A 404 12.58 -9.00 1.99
C THR A 404 11.48 -10.00 1.65
N LEU A 405 11.77 -11.29 1.88
CA LEU A 405 10.79 -12.37 1.77
C LEU A 405 10.12 -12.64 3.12
N LYS A 406 8.80 -12.85 3.13
CA LYS A 406 7.99 -13.16 4.32
C LYS A 406 6.92 -14.21 4.02
N ASP A 407 6.32 -14.76 5.08
CA ASP A 407 5.14 -15.63 5.04
C ASP A 407 5.18 -16.78 4.01
N GLY A 408 6.37 -17.36 3.80
CA GLY A 408 6.59 -18.49 2.89
C GLY A 408 7.17 -18.13 1.51
N ALA A 409 7.29 -16.85 1.17
CA ALA A 409 7.86 -16.41 -0.11
C ALA A 409 9.30 -16.92 -0.32
N GLN A 410 9.61 -17.37 -1.54
CA GLN A 410 10.91 -17.97 -1.90
C GLN A 410 11.56 -17.23 -3.06
N ALA A 411 12.85 -16.92 -2.96
CA ALA A 411 13.61 -16.22 -4.01
C ALA A 411 13.61 -16.97 -5.36
N SER A 412 13.47 -18.31 -5.33
CA SER A 412 13.33 -19.17 -6.51
C SER A 412 12.07 -18.87 -7.32
N ASN A 413 11.02 -18.32 -6.69
CA ASN A 413 9.70 -18.12 -7.29
C ASN A 413 9.46 -16.65 -7.67
N VAL A 414 10.48 -15.78 -7.59
CA VAL A 414 10.39 -14.35 -7.89
C VAL A 414 11.11 -14.07 -9.20
N PHE A 415 10.41 -13.49 -10.18
CA PHE A 415 10.91 -13.25 -11.53
C PHE A 415 10.73 -11.79 -11.94
N TRP A 416 11.79 -11.17 -12.42
CA TRP A 416 11.79 -9.79 -12.91
C TRP A 416 12.16 -9.77 -14.39
N GLN A 417 11.20 -9.48 -15.26
CA GLN A 417 11.42 -9.24 -16.68
C GLN A 417 11.53 -7.75 -16.90
N ILE A 418 12.69 -7.29 -17.37
CA ILE A 418 13.04 -5.87 -17.45
C ILE A 418 13.43 -5.54 -18.89
N GLY A 419 12.70 -4.64 -19.55
CA GLY A 419 12.82 -4.32 -20.96
C GLY A 419 14.04 -3.47 -21.32
N SER A 420 14.78 -2.96 -20.33
CA SER A 420 16.10 -2.35 -20.52
C SER A 420 17.12 -2.82 -19.47
N THR A 421 17.57 -1.94 -18.57
CA THR A 421 18.66 -2.19 -17.61
C THR A 421 18.12 -2.50 -16.21
N ALA A 422 18.76 -3.41 -15.49
CA ALA A 422 18.60 -3.55 -14.04
C ALA A 422 19.76 -2.86 -13.29
N LYS A 423 19.47 -2.08 -12.26
CA LYS A 423 20.46 -1.31 -11.48
C LYS A 423 20.31 -1.56 -9.99
N PHE A 424 21.38 -2.01 -9.33
CA PHE A 424 21.40 -2.26 -7.89
C PHE A 424 22.47 -1.37 -7.27
N ALA A 425 22.07 -0.30 -6.57
CA ALA A 425 22.98 0.68 -6.03
C ALA A 425 23.71 0.19 -4.77
N VAL A 426 24.69 0.96 -4.30
CA VAL A 426 25.65 0.59 -3.24
C VAL A 426 24.94 0.06 -1.99
N GLY A 427 25.36 -1.12 -1.51
CA GLY A 427 24.84 -1.73 -0.28
C GLY A 427 23.39 -2.19 -0.31
N SER A 428 22.71 -2.17 -1.46
CA SER A 428 21.33 -2.65 -1.59
C SER A 428 21.20 -4.17 -1.45
N GLU A 429 20.05 -4.69 -1.03
CA GLU A 429 19.78 -6.12 -0.91
C GLU A 429 18.54 -6.50 -1.73
N ALA A 430 18.68 -7.35 -2.75
CA ALA A 430 17.63 -7.70 -3.70
C ALA A 430 17.28 -9.20 -3.69
N VAL A 431 16.08 -9.56 -4.15
CA VAL A 431 15.61 -10.96 -4.20
C VAL A 431 14.97 -11.31 -5.55
N GLY A 432 15.27 -12.50 -6.07
CA GLY A 432 14.66 -13.07 -7.28
C GLY A 432 15.58 -13.26 -8.49
N THR A 433 15.03 -13.80 -9.56
CA THR A 433 15.70 -14.00 -10.85
C THR A 433 15.47 -12.76 -11.72
N PHE A 434 16.53 -11.99 -11.98
CA PHE A 434 16.47 -10.75 -12.75
C PHE A 434 16.88 -10.99 -14.20
N MET A 435 15.94 -10.83 -15.13
CA MET A 435 16.11 -11.02 -16.58
C MET A 435 16.01 -9.66 -17.29
N ALA A 436 17.14 -9.00 -17.47
CA ALA A 436 17.22 -7.68 -18.09
C ALA A 436 17.53 -7.77 -19.58
N TYR A 437 16.77 -7.06 -20.41
CA TYR A 437 16.91 -7.07 -21.87
C TYR A 437 18.28 -6.53 -22.31
N ALA A 438 18.70 -5.40 -21.73
CA ALA A 438 20.01 -4.80 -21.95
C ALA A 438 21.02 -5.37 -20.94
N LYS A 439 21.59 -4.52 -20.07
CA LYS A 439 22.62 -4.88 -19.07
C LYS A 439 22.09 -4.97 -17.64
N ILE A 440 22.93 -5.49 -16.75
CA ILE A 440 22.75 -5.44 -15.30
C ILE A 440 23.96 -4.75 -14.67
N ASP A 441 23.73 -3.71 -13.87
CA ASP A 441 24.76 -3.03 -13.10
C ASP A 441 24.55 -3.24 -11.59
N VAL A 442 25.49 -3.92 -10.94
CA VAL A 442 25.50 -4.20 -9.49
C VAL A 442 26.66 -3.43 -8.85
N TRP A 443 26.35 -2.47 -7.99
CA TRP A 443 27.33 -1.58 -7.37
C TRP A 443 27.85 -2.11 -6.03
N SER A 444 28.92 -1.47 -5.53
CA SER A 444 29.70 -1.88 -4.34
C SER A 444 28.85 -2.39 -3.18
N GLY A 445 29.11 -3.64 -2.75
CA GLY A 445 28.52 -4.22 -1.55
C GLY A 445 27.02 -4.54 -1.64
N ALA A 446 26.39 -4.38 -2.81
CA ALA A 446 25.03 -4.87 -3.01
C ALA A 446 25.00 -6.41 -2.99
N LYS A 447 23.90 -6.96 -2.47
CA LYS A 447 23.66 -8.40 -2.33
C LYS A 447 22.42 -8.81 -3.09
N ILE A 448 22.47 -9.96 -3.73
CA ILE A 448 21.37 -10.52 -4.51
C ILE A 448 21.11 -11.93 -4.00
N THR A 449 19.94 -12.19 -3.44
CA THR A 449 19.45 -13.54 -3.15
C THR A 449 18.63 -14.01 -4.35
N GLY A 450 19.30 -14.56 -5.36
CA GLY A 450 18.72 -14.60 -6.70
C GLY A 450 19.72 -14.84 -7.82
N ARG A 451 19.32 -14.49 -9.04
CA ARG A 451 20.09 -14.69 -10.28
C ARG A 451 20.13 -13.42 -11.12
N LEU A 452 21.20 -13.23 -11.90
CA LEU A 452 21.44 -12.05 -12.72
C LEU A 452 21.65 -12.43 -14.19
N PHE A 453 20.63 -12.23 -15.02
CA PHE A 453 20.60 -12.65 -16.41
C PHE A 453 20.43 -11.45 -17.36
N SER A 454 21.46 -11.12 -18.13
CA SER A 454 21.41 -10.11 -19.20
C SER A 454 21.15 -10.77 -20.56
N LEU A 455 20.17 -10.25 -21.31
CA LEU A 455 19.78 -10.82 -22.60
C LEU A 455 20.66 -10.35 -23.77
N ASN A 456 21.05 -9.08 -23.84
CA ASN A 456 21.79 -8.50 -25.00
C ASN A 456 23.10 -7.78 -24.65
N GLU A 457 23.43 -7.53 -23.39
CA GLU A 457 24.63 -6.77 -23.01
C GLU A 457 25.44 -7.46 -21.88
N ALA A 458 25.94 -6.70 -20.91
CA ALA A 458 26.86 -7.13 -19.87
C ALA A 458 26.17 -7.32 -18.51
N VAL A 459 26.83 -8.09 -17.63
CA VAL A 459 26.60 -8.02 -16.18
C VAL A 459 27.86 -7.42 -15.54
N ASN A 460 27.71 -6.27 -14.88
CA ASN A 460 28.79 -5.57 -14.19
C ASN A 460 28.60 -5.72 -12.68
N MET A 461 29.65 -6.14 -11.96
CA MET A 461 29.67 -6.39 -10.53
C MET A 461 30.87 -5.70 -9.88
N LEU A 462 30.67 -5.19 -8.67
CA LEU A 462 31.66 -4.54 -7.84
C LEU A 462 31.51 -5.03 -6.39
N SER A 463 32.41 -5.87 -5.92
CA SER A 463 32.46 -6.40 -4.54
C SER A 463 31.09 -6.87 -4.01
N ASN A 464 30.48 -7.86 -4.66
CA ASN A 464 29.09 -8.27 -4.43
C ASN A 464 28.93 -9.65 -3.80
N ASP A 465 27.72 -9.94 -3.33
CA ASP A 465 27.32 -11.28 -2.87
C ASP A 465 26.06 -11.70 -3.63
N VAL A 466 26.19 -12.59 -4.61
CA VAL A 466 25.11 -13.09 -5.47
C VAL A 466 24.84 -14.55 -5.09
N ALA A 467 24.07 -14.73 -4.02
CA ALA A 467 23.76 -16.03 -3.46
C ALA A 467 22.50 -16.60 -4.12
N PHE A 468 22.58 -17.83 -4.62
CA PHE A 468 21.42 -18.65 -4.95
C PHE A 468 21.63 -20.05 -4.39
N SER A 469 20.65 -20.55 -3.62
CA SER A 469 20.65 -21.92 -3.13
C SER A 469 19.92 -22.78 -4.15
N PHE A 470 20.63 -23.67 -4.84
CA PHE A 470 19.98 -24.69 -5.65
C PHE A 470 19.04 -25.52 -4.77
N PRO A 471 17.83 -25.88 -5.25
CA PRO A 471 17.05 -26.90 -4.58
C PRO A 471 17.87 -28.19 -4.58
N THR A 472 18.31 -28.63 -3.40
CA THR A 472 18.85 -29.99 -3.26
C THR A 472 17.79 -30.96 -3.76
N LYS A 473 18.20 -31.93 -4.57
CA LYS A 473 17.28 -32.99 -5.03
C LYS A 473 16.57 -33.56 -3.80
N LYS A 474 15.24 -33.49 -3.80
CA LYS A 474 14.45 -34.37 -2.94
C LYS A 474 14.70 -35.79 -3.43
N GLU A 475 15.39 -36.58 -2.62
CA GLU A 475 15.49 -38.04 -2.77
C GLU A 475 14.12 -38.71 -2.59
#